data_AF-A0A509L6G1-F1
#
_entry.id   AF-A0A509L6G1-F1
#
_cell.length_a   1.000
_cell.length_b   1.000
_cell.length_c   1.000
_cell.angle_alpha   90.00
_cell.angle_beta   90.00
_cell.angle_gamma   90.00
#
_symmetry.space_group_name_H-M   'P 1'
#
loop_
_entity.id
_entity.type
_entity.pdbx_description
1 polymer ?
#
loop_
_entity_poly.entity_id
_entity_poly.type
_entity_poly.pdbx_seq_one_letter_code
_entity_poly.pdbx_strand_id
1 'polypeptide(L)'
;RLALEDKNIESRPVWKPMHLQPVFDTGDPEIESKKRAIDKKRYPCRSVGGQVSEDLFNRGLCLPSGTAMTETDLERIVDIILKCTPH
;
A
#
# COMPACT_ATOMS: atom_id res chain seq x y z
N ARG A 1 -10.59 4.79 -2.16
CA ARG A 1 -10.69 3.30 -2.16
C ARG A 1 -12.14 2.84 -1.99
N LEU A 2 -12.77 3.05 -0.82
CA LEU A 2 -14.14 2.55 -0.55
C LEU A 2 -15.18 3.00 -1.58
N ALA A 3 -15.13 4.26 -2.02
CA ALA A 3 -16.03 4.77 -3.06
C ALA A 3 -15.83 4.13 -4.45
N LEU A 4 -14.60 3.72 -4.79
CA LEU A 4 -14.32 2.99 -6.04
C LEU A 4 -14.78 1.53 -5.92
N GLU A 5 -14.57 0.92 -4.76
CA GLU A 5 -15.00 -0.45 -4.44
C GLU A 5 -16.54 -0.59 -4.54
N ASP A 6 -17.30 0.36 -4.02
CA ASP A 6 -18.78 0.42 -4.15
C ASP A 6 -19.25 0.47 -5.62
N LYS A 7 -18.41 1.00 -6.51
CA LYS A 7 -18.69 1.08 -7.96
C LYS A 7 -18.08 -0.07 -8.75
N ASN A 8 -17.60 -1.10 -8.07
CA ASN A 8 -16.94 -2.28 -8.62
C ASN A 8 -15.70 -1.92 -9.46
N ILE A 9 -14.96 -0.89 -9.03
CA ILE A 9 -13.70 -0.45 -9.64
C ILE A 9 -12.54 -0.90 -8.76
N GLU A 10 -11.66 -1.71 -9.33
CA GLU A 10 -10.48 -2.20 -8.63
C GLU A 10 -9.53 -1.04 -8.30
N SER A 11 -9.08 -0.99 -7.05
CA SER A 11 -8.04 -0.07 -6.61
C SER A 11 -7.27 -0.69 -5.47
N ARG A 12 -5.96 -0.42 -5.41
CA ARG A 12 -5.07 -1.03 -4.42
C ARG A 12 -4.24 0.03 -3.71
N PRO A 13 -3.90 -0.15 -2.43
CA PRO A 13 -2.85 0.67 -1.84
C PRO A 13 -1.55 0.48 -2.61
N VAL A 14 -0.66 1.48 -2.54
CA VAL A 14 0.70 1.38 -3.07
C VAL A 14 1.44 0.23 -2.36
N TRP A 15 2.55 -0.23 -2.94
CA TRP A 15 3.38 -1.26 -2.32
C TRP A 15 3.80 -0.88 -0.90
N LYS A 16 3.54 -1.80 0.05
CA LYS A 16 4.05 -1.66 1.42
C LYS A 16 5.58 -1.67 1.39
N PRO A 17 6.26 -0.66 1.96
CA PRO A 17 7.71 -0.55 1.93
C PRO A 17 8.40 -1.80 2.47
N MET A 18 9.54 -2.14 1.88
CA MET A 18 10.27 -3.36 2.21
C MET A 18 10.67 -3.41 3.69
N HIS A 19 11.11 -2.30 4.27
CA HIS A 19 11.51 -2.24 5.68
C HIS A 19 10.35 -2.40 6.66
N LEU A 20 9.10 -2.33 6.21
CA LEU A 20 7.91 -2.61 7.03
C LEU A 20 7.39 -4.05 6.86
N GLN A 21 8.02 -4.86 6.02
CA GLN A 21 7.58 -6.24 5.82
C GLN A 21 8.07 -7.13 6.98
N PRO A 22 7.22 -7.99 7.55
CA PRO A 22 7.60 -8.86 8.67
C PRO A 22 8.79 -9.79 8.38
N VAL A 23 9.06 -10.09 7.10
CA VAL A 23 10.20 -10.94 6.68
C VAL A 23 11.56 -10.23 6.84
N PHE A 24 11.55 -8.90 6.88
CA PHE A 24 12.72 -8.02 7.03
C PHE A 24 12.80 -7.35 8.41
N ASP A 25 11.92 -7.75 9.34
CA ASP A 25 11.93 -7.32 10.73
C ASP A 25 13.11 -7.94 11.47
N THR A 26 14.29 -7.35 11.25
CA THR A 26 15.49 -7.57 12.07
C THR A 26 15.30 -6.79 13.35
N GLY A 27 14.55 -7.36 14.29
CA GLY A 27 14.37 -6.72 15.60
C GLY A 27 15.71 -6.22 16.13
N ASP A 28 15.73 -4.98 16.62
CA ASP A 28 16.82 -4.54 17.47
C ASP A 28 17.04 -5.60 18.58
N PRO A 29 18.30 -5.92 18.91
CA PRO A 29 18.62 -7.01 19.84
C PRO A 29 17.99 -6.85 21.25
N GLU A 30 17.40 -5.71 21.59
CA GLU A 30 16.70 -5.49 22.86
C GLU A 30 15.25 -6.01 22.91
N ILE A 31 14.62 -6.34 21.78
CA ILE A 31 13.18 -6.71 21.73
C ILE A 31 13.01 -8.21 21.38
N GLU A 32 13.85 -9.09 21.93
CA GLU A 32 13.73 -10.54 21.69
C GLU A 32 12.83 -11.27 22.70
N SER A 33 12.37 -10.59 23.76
CA SER A 33 11.78 -11.30 24.91
C SER A 33 10.32 -11.75 24.76
N LYS A 34 9.54 -11.25 23.78
CA LYS A 34 8.10 -11.62 23.68
C LYS A 34 7.57 -11.63 22.25
N LYS A 35 7.61 -12.80 21.58
CA LYS A 35 6.47 -13.43 20.87
C LYS A 35 6.93 -14.64 20.06
N ARG A 36 6.62 -15.83 20.57
CA ARG A 36 6.56 -17.06 19.76
C ARG A 36 5.32 -17.00 18.86
N ALA A 37 5.49 -17.27 17.57
CA ALA A 37 4.75 -18.30 16.82
C ALA A 37 4.89 -18.10 15.30
N ILE A 38 5.13 -19.23 14.61
CA ILE A 38 5.27 -19.46 13.17
C ILE A 38 6.70 -19.26 12.65
N ASP A 39 7.29 -20.36 12.17
CA ASP A 39 8.58 -20.48 11.48
C ASP A 39 8.65 -19.64 10.19
N LYS A 40 8.56 -18.30 10.30
CA LYS A 40 8.83 -17.39 9.20
C LYS A 40 10.30 -17.03 9.23
N LYS A 41 11.05 -17.62 8.28
CA LYS A 41 12.45 -17.28 8.03
C LYS A 41 12.58 -15.77 7.83
N ARG A 42 13.28 -15.10 8.76
CA ARG A 42 13.61 -13.68 8.68
C ARG A 42 14.94 -13.51 7.97
N TYR A 43 15.07 -12.41 7.23
CA TYR A 43 16.27 -12.12 6.47
C TYR A 43 16.83 -10.77 6.90
N PRO A 44 18.08 -10.73 7.39
CA PRO A 44 18.68 -9.47 7.73
C PRO A 44 18.93 -8.63 6.48
N CYS A 45 18.39 -7.41 6.48
CA CYS A 45 18.58 -6.47 5.39
C CYS A 45 18.81 -5.06 5.93
N ARG A 46 19.72 -4.34 5.30
CA ARG A 46 19.91 -2.91 5.56
C ARG A 46 18.80 -2.14 4.86
N SER A 47 17.91 -1.51 5.63
CA SER A 47 16.99 -0.49 5.11
C SER A 47 17.69 0.87 5.04
N VAL A 48 17.40 1.66 4.01
CA VAL A 48 17.91 3.03 3.85
C VAL A 48 16.74 3.96 3.58
N GLY A 49 16.64 5.04 4.35
CA GLY A 49 15.48 5.93 4.31
C GLY A 49 14.23 5.27 4.91
N GLY A 50 13.04 5.64 4.41
CA GLY A 50 11.77 5.00 4.79
C GLY A 50 10.59 5.97 4.84
N GLN A 51 10.81 7.18 5.38
CA GLN A 51 9.72 8.14 5.62
C GLN A 51 8.88 8.46 4.37
N VAL A 52 9.52 8.66 3.22
CA VAL A 52 8.83 8.95 1.95
C VAL A 52 8.01 7.75 1.46
N SER A 53 8.57 6.53 1.52
CA SER A 53 7.85 5.35 1.06
C SER A 53 6.71 4.96 2.01
N GLU A 54 6.85 5.22 3.31
CA GLU A 54 5.79 5.09 4.31
C GLU A 54 4.65 6.08 4.05
N ASP A 55 4.96 7.36 3.82
CA ASP A 55 3.96 8.36 3.48
C ASP A 55 3.18 7.97 2.22
N LEU A 56 3.89 7.58 1.15
CA LEU A 56 3.29 7.10 -0.10
C LEU A 56 2.41 5.87 0.11
N PHE A 57 2.78 4.95 1.00
CA PHE A 57 1.95 3.79 1.31
C PHE A 57 0.67 4.18 2.05
N ASN A 58 0.76 5.10 3.00
CA ASN A 58 -0.38 5.51 3.83
C ASN A 58 -1.43 6.31 3.05
N ARG A 59 -1.02 7.11 2.07
CA ARG A 59 -1.93 8.00 1.33
C ARG A 59 -2.07 7.69 -0.15
N GLY A 60 -1.18 6.87 -0.71
CA GLY A 60 -1.16 6.54 -2.13
C GLY A 60 -2.15 5.44 -2.50
N LEU A 61 -2.71 5.56 -3.71
CA LEU A 61 -3.65 4.59 -4.27
C LEU A 61 -3.29 4.31 -5.73
N CYS A 62 -3.19 3.03 -6.08
CA CYS A 62 -3.11 2.55 -7.45
C CYS A 62 -4.51 2.52 -8.06
N LEU A 63 -4.63 3.11 -9.25
CA LEU A 63 -5.84 3.18 -10.06
C LEU A 63 -5.73 2.21 -11.24
N PRO A 64 -6.86 1.78 -11.83
CA PRO A 64 -6.82 0.94 -13.01
C PRO A 64 -6.17 1.70 -14.16
N SER A 65 -5.24 1.04 -14.85
CA SER A 65 -4.47 1.58 -15.96
C SER A 65 -4.35 0.57 -17.11
N GLY A 66 -5.38 -0.26 -17.28
CA GLY A 66 -5.40 -1.30 -18.32
C GLY A 66 -5.50 -0.71 -19.72
N THR A 67 -4.85 -1.34 -20.69
CA THR A 67 -4.84 -0.88 -22.10
C THR A 67 -6.21 -0.95 -22.78
N ALA A 68 -7.15 -1.72 -22.23
CA ALA A 68 -8.52 -1.87 -22.73
C ALA A 68 -9.50 -0.82 -22.16
N MET A 69 -9.02 0.13 -21.36
CA MET A 69 -9.88 1.16 -20.78
C MET A 69 -10.35 2.16 -21.83
N THR A 70 -11.63 2.51 -21.74
CA THR A 70 -12.23 3.54 -22.59
C THR A 70 -12.18 4.91 -21.90
N GLU A 71 -12.38 5.99 -22.67
CA GLU A 71 -12.48 7.35 -22.12
C GLU A 71 -13.63 7.45 -21.11
N THR A 72 -14.76 6.79 -21.37
CA THR A 72 -15.90 6.75 -20.45
C THR A 72 -15.58 6.07 -19.12
N ASP A 73 -14.68 5.08 -19.12
CA ASP A 73 -14.22 4.45 -17.88
C ASP A 73 -13.34 5.41 -17.07
N LEU A 74 -12.47 6.17 -17.75
CA LEU A 74 -11.61 7.18 -17.14
C LEU A 74 -12.44 8.30 -16.51
N GLU A 75 -13.41 8.86 -17.25
CA GLU A 75 -14.32 9.89 -16.75
C GLU A 75 -15.06 9.43 -15.50
N ARG A 76 -15.60 8.21 -15.51
CA ARG A 76 -16.27 7.60 -14.34
C ARG A 76 -15.36 7.55 -13.12
N ILE A 77 -14.09 7.18 -13.29
CA ILE A 77 -13.11 7.11 -12.19
C ILE A 77 -12.81 8.51 -11.67
N VAL A 78 -12.55 9.47 -12.56
CA VAL A 78 -12.24 10.86 -12.21
C VAL A 78 -13.40 11.48 -11.41
N ASP A 79 -14.63 11.30 -11.86
CA ASP A 79 -15.84 11.79 -11.18
C ASP A 79 -15.97 11.28 -9.75
N ILE A 80 -15.69 9.99 -9.53
CA ILE A 80 -15.76 9.40 -8.18
C ILE A 80 -14.66 9.99 -7.28
N ILE A 81 -13.44 10.18 -7.82
CA ILE A 81 -12.32 10.73 -7.06
C ILE A 81 -12.61 12.19 -6.66
N LEU A 82 -13.10 13.00 -7.60
CA LEU A 82 -13.43 14.41 -7.35
C LEU A 82 -14.50 14.55 -6.27
N LYS A 83 -15.53 13.68 -6.25
CA LYS A 83 -16.57 13.67 -5.21
C LYS A 83 -16.05 13.34 -3.81
N CYS A 84 -14.93 12.63 -3.71
CA CYS A 84 -14.34 12.25 -2.43
C CYS A 84 -13.30 13.26 -1.92
N THR A 85 -12.87 14.21 -2.76
CA THR A 85 -11.79 15.13 -2.41
C THR A 85 -12.39 16.41 -1.84
N PRO A 86 -12.18 16.72 -0.53
CA PRO A 86 -12.62 17.98 0.04
C PRO A 86 -11.90 19.15 -0.63
N HIS A 87 -12.62 20.25 -0.86
CA HIS A 87 -12.04 21.54 -1.27
C HIS A 87 -11.34 22.23 -0.11
#